data_AF-A0A6C0K6K1-F1
#
_entry.id   AF-A0A6C0K6K1-F1
#
_cell.length_a   1.000
_cell.length_b   1.000
_cell.length_c   1.000
_cell.angle_alpha   90.00
_cell.angle_beta   90.00
_cell.angle_gamma   90.00
#
_symmetry.space_group_name_H-M   'P 1'
#
loop_
_entity.id
_entity.type
_entity.pdbx_description
1 polymer ?
#
loop_
_entity_poly.entity_id
_entity_poly.type
_entity_poly.pdbx_seq_one_letter_code
_entity_poly.pdbx_strand_id
1 'polypeptide(L)'
;MDVLEEGKRGAFFHETGDPNQCQCYAGCTRRSLPGQAFCQVHLHNCHRVSPLTGAEPKYEPKRWNLNNKFKNTHNCFAYAMNIYDKRQVTRCKGKNCDISFHQPGEASGYRKFSDRNPKTCPNLIARVIGDNSTIVMSDFTSKCPQYTSKIAIIIDENNDYHFLRQDSNKFWSHKPGARDVTNLDALGHRIWDPKLAYYNYTDRPNNELNYDVFCSYMCVPRDRPLYLKATGGGRKRVEPFRTKHTRRLRRHA
;
A
#
# COMPACT_ATOMS: atom_id res chain seq x y z
N MET A 1 -26.18 -37.79 -4.24
CA MET A 1 -24.94 -37.23 -4.80
C MET A 1 -25.13 -35.73 -4.77
N ASP A 2 -24.91 -35.14 -3.60
CA ASP A 2 -25.15 -33.72 -3.37
C ASP A 2 -23.82 -33.00 -3.50
N VAL A 3 -23.72 -32.13 -4.53
CA VAL A 3 -22.62 -31.19 -4.69
C VAL A 3 -23.01 -29.93 -3.92
N LEU A 4 -22.16 -29.60 -2.96
CA LEU A 4 -22.26 -28.47 -2.05
C LEU A 4 -22.28 -27.14 -2.84
N GLU A 5 -23.40 -26.42 -2.75
CA GLU A 5 -23.46 -25.01 -3.14
C GLU A 5 -22.74 -24.14 -2.11
N GLU A 6 -21.70 -23.47 -2.60
CA GLU A 6 -21.24 -22.12 -2.30
C GLU A 6 -21.53 -21.56 -0.90
N GLY A 7 -20.50 -21.65 -0.06
CA GLY A 7 -20.36 -20.82 1.14
C GLY A 7 -20.35 -19.34 0.76
N LYS A 8 -21.45 -18.67 1.09
CA LYS A 8 -21.64 -17.21 1.10
C LYS A 8 -20.38 -16.49 1.64
N ARG A 9 -19.57 -15.91 0.75
CA ARG A 9 -18.58 -14.89 1.14
C ARG A 9 -19.34 -13.68 1.65
N GLY A 10 -19.16 -13.39 2.94
CA GLY A 10 -19.82 -12.30 3.64
C GLY A 10 -19.66 -10.96 2.92
N ALA A 11 -20.74 -10.19 2.92
CA ALA A 11 -20.88 -8.88 2.28
C ALA A 11 -19.70 -7.92 2.56
N PHE A 12 -19.38 -7.10 1.54
CA PHE A 12 -18.51 -5.91 1.51
C PHE A 12 -17.05 -6.04 1.05
N PHE A 13 -16.54 -7.22 0.68
CA PHE A 13 -15.19 -7.33 0.12
C PHE A 13 -15.21 -7.66 -1.37
N HIS A 14 -14.22 -7.16 -2.08
CA HIS A 14 -14.06 -7.38 -3.52
C HIS A 14 -12.76 -8.12 -3.78
N GLU A 15 -12.77 -8.98 -4.78
CA GLU A 15 -11.55 -9.63 -5.25
C GLU A 15 -10.61 -8.59 -5.88
N THR A 16 -9.31 -8.82 -5.80
CA THR A 16 -8.31 -8.09 -6.60
C THR A 16 -8.37 -8.54 -8.06
N GLY A 17 -7.59 -7.90 -8.93
CA GLY A 17 -7.75 -8.07 -10.37
C GLY A 17 -7.26 -9.41 -10.92
N ASP A 18 -7.82 -9.80 -12.06
CA ASP A 18 -7.46 -11.00 -12.81
C ASP A 18 -6.10 -10.85 -13.56
N PRO A 19 -5.46 -11.98 -13.95
CA PRO A 19 -4.26 -11.95 -14.76
C PRO A 19 -4.43 -11.12 -16.05
N ASN A 20 -3.52 -10.17 -16.27
CA ASN A 20 -3.54 -9.26 -17.41
C ASN A 20 -4.83 -8.43 -17.56
N GLN A 21 -5.62 -8.24 -16.50
CA GLN A 21 -6.81 -7.38 -16.58
C GLN A 21 -6.45 -5.93 -16.90
N CYS A 22 -7.21 -5.27 -17.77
CA CYS A 22 -7.12 -3.82 -17.94
C CYS A 22 -7.71 -3.11 -16.72
N GLN A 23 -6.87 -2.31 -16.06
CA GLN A 23 -7.18 -1.67 -14.77
C GLN A 23 -7.99 -0.38 -14.91
N CYS A 24 -8.57 -0.07 -16.08
CA CYS A 24 -9.34 1.16 -16.24
C CYS A 24 -10.66 1.09 -15.46
N TYR A 25 -11.44 0.04 -15.68
CA TYR A 25 -12.66 -0.24 -14.94
C TYR A 25 -12.91 -1.75 -14.93
N ALA A 26 -13.63 -2.25 -13.92
CA ALA A 26 -13.79 -3.68 -13.67
C ALA A 26 -14.38 -4.45 -14.86
N GLY A 27 -15.32 -3.85 -15.59
CA GLY A 27 -16.00 -4.48 -16.74
C GLY A 27 -15.21 -4.47 -18.06
N CYS A 28 -13.95 -4.05 -18.07
CA CYS A 28 -13.13 -4.09 -19.29
C CYS A 28 -12.66 -5.52 -19.56
N THR A 29 -13.14 -6.14 -20.64
CA THR A 29 -12.77 -7.52 -21.03
C THR A 29 -11.45 -7.61 -21.80
N ARG A 30 -10.83 -6.47 -22.12
CA ARG A 30 -9.56 -6.41 -22.87
C ARG A 30 -8.37 -6.60 -21.93
N ARG A 31 -7.36 -7.32 -22.40
CA ARG A 31 -6.11 -7.52 -21.66
C ARG A 31 -5.22 -6.27 -21.66
N SER A 32 -4.54 -6.04 -20.56
CA SER A 32 -3.44 -5.10 -20.44
C SER A 32 -2.31 -5.43 -21.39
N LEU A 33 -1.70 -4.39 -21.96
CA LEU A 33 -0.48 -4.52 -22.75
C LEU A 33 0.69 -4.86 -21.81
N PRO A 34 1.74 -5.57 -22.30
CA PRO A 34 2.91 -5.90 -21.50
C PRO A 34 3.51 -4.67 -20.80
N GLY A 35 3.67 -4.79 -19.47
CA GLY A 35 4.20 -3.72 -18.62
C GLY A 35 3.24 -2.54 -18.35
N GLN A 36 2.03 -2.54 -18.92
CA GLN A 36 1.05 -1.45 -18.77
C GLN A 36 -0.12 -1.86 -17.89
N ALA A 37 -0.74 -0.87 -17.25
CA ALA A 37 -2.00 -1.08 -16.52
C ALA A 37 -3.22 -1.22 -17.46
N PHE A 38 -3.04 -0.99 -18.75
CA PHE A 38 -4.13 -0.72 -19.69
C PHE A 38 -4.02 -1.54 -20.97
N CYS A 39 -5.17 -1.84 -21.56
CA CYS A 39 -5.27 -2.32 -22.93
C CYS A 39 -5.03 -1.19 -23.94
N GLN A 40 -4.94 -1.53 -25.23
CA GLN A 40 -4.73 -0.58 -26.32
C GLN A 40 -5.74 0.59 -26.33
N VAL A 41 -7.00 0.36 -25.96
CA VAL A 41 -8.06 1.38 -25.97
C VAL A 41 -7.89 2.38 -24.82
N HIS A 42 -7.47 1.93 -23.64
CA HIS A 42 -7.40 2.76 -22.43
C HIS A 42 -6.01 3.32 -22.14
N LEU A 43 -4.99 2.95 -22.93
CA LEU A 43 -3.60 3.34 -22.71
C LEU A 43 -3.42 4.87 -22.59
N HIS A 44 -4.16 5.62 -23.41
CA HIS A 44 -4.08 7.08 -23.47
C HIS A 44 -5.29 7.79 -22.85
N ASN A 45 -6.42 7.09 -22.71
CA ASN A 45 -7.65 7.68 -22.19
C ASN A 45 -8.44 6.66 -21.35
N CYS A 46 -8.04 6.51 -20.10
CA CYS A 46 -8.90 5.88 -19.10
C CYS A 46 -9.78 6.94 -18.42
N HIS A 47 -11.10 6.78 -18.51
CA HIS A 47 -12.07 7.70 -17.92
C HIS A 47 -12.09 7.65 -16.38
N ARG A 48 -11.61 6.55 -15.77
CA ARG A 48 -11.60 6.36 -14.32
C ARG A 48 -10.21 6.65 -13.77
N VAL A 49 -10.12 7.67 -12.94
CA VAL A 49 -8.87 8.17 -12.36
C VAL A 49 -8.97 8.19 -10.83
N SER A 50 -7.83 8.07 -10.15
CA SER A 50 -7.73 8.42 -8.74
C SER A 50 -7.24 9.87 -8.60
N PRO A 51 -8.08 10.83 -8.19
CA PRO A 51 -7.69 12.23 -8.16
C PRO A 51 -6.56 12.49 -7.17
N LEU A 52 -5.60 13.32 -7.59
CA LEU A 52 -4.51 13.83 -6.76
C LEU A 52 -4.96 15.04 -5.94
N THR A 53 -4.42 15.18 -4.73
CA THR A 53 -4.59 16.36 -3.87
C THR A 53 -3.39 17.30 -3.97
N GLY A 54 -2.26 16.80 -4.49
CA GLY A 54 -0.96 17.46 -4.46
C GLY A 54 -0.12 17.09 -3.23
N ALA A 55 -0.66 16.29 -2.30
CA ALA A 55 0.04 15.78 -1.12
C ALA A 55 0.70 14.40 -1.35
N GLU A 56 0.50 13.80 -2.53
CA GLU A 56 1.04 12.49 -2.87
C GLU A 56 2.57 12.46 -2.82
N PRO A 57 3.17 11.43 -2.20
CA PRO A 57 4.60 11.20 -2.28
C PRO A 57 5.10 11.06 -3.72
N LYS A 58 6.38 11.37 -3.95
CA LYS A 58 7.04 11.03 -5.21
C LYS A 58 7.38 9.54 -5.23
N TYR A 59 7.23 8.91 -6.38
CA TYR A 59 7.78 7.58 -6.61
C TYR A 59 9.30 7.67 -6.72
N GLU A 60 10.01 7.38 -5.61
CA GLU A 60 11.46 7.49 -5.51
C GLU A 60 12.11 6.15 -5.12
N PRO A 61 11.96 5.07 -5.92
CA PRO A 61 12.40 3.71 -5.53
C PRO A 61 13.89 3.67 -5.18
N LYS A 62 14.75 4.38 -5.93
CA LYS A 62 16.18 4.52 -5.61
C LYS A 62 16.38 4.98 -4.17
N ARG A 63 15.62 5.96 -3.69
CA ARG A 63 15.81 6.52 -2.35
C ARG A 63 15.40 5.55 -1.25
N TRP A 64 14.37 4.74 -1.48
CA TRP A 64 13.92 3.70 -0.57
C TRP A 64 14.82 2.46 -0.59
N ASN A 65 15.44 2.15 -1.74
CA ASN A 65 16.18 0.91 -1.97
C ASN A 65 17.70 1.05 -1.77
N LEU A 66 18.29 2.24 -2.02
CA LEU A 66 19.75 2.43 -2.00
C LEU A 66 20.38 2.23 -0.61
N ASN A 67 19.66 2.56 0.45
CA ASN A 67 20.17 2.37 1.79
C ASN A 67 19.64 1.03 2.33
N ASN A 68 20.52 0.05 2.49
CA ASN A 68 20.15 -1.28 2.98
C ASN A 68 19.49 -1.25 4.38
N LYS A 69 19.83 -0.27 5.24
CA LYS A 69 19.12 -0.09 6.51
C LYS A 69 17.69 0.42 6.29
N PHE A 70 17.51 1.42 5.41
CA PHE A 70 16.27 1.70 4.63
C PHE A 70 15.42 0.46 4.38
N LYS A 71 15.94 -0.29 3.43
CA LYS A 71 15.30 -1.44 2.84
C LYS A 71 14.90 -2.49 3.87
N ASN A 72 15.74 -2.73 4.88
CA ASN A 72 15.57 -3.79 5.87
C ASN A 72 14.82 -3.38 7.14
N THR A 73 14.37 -2.12 7.28
CA THR A 73 13.70 -1.64 8.51
C THR A 73 12.30 -1.09 8.32
N HIS A 74 11.89 -0.84 7.08
CA HIS A 74 10.57 -0.30 6.75
C HIS A 74 9.90 -1.27 5.78
N ASN A 75 8.66 -1.69 6.05
CA ASN A 75 7.87 -2.58 5.20
C ASN A 75 6.82 -1.80 4.38
N CYS A 76 5.86 -2.53 3.77
CA CYS A 76 4.71 -1.96 3.05
C CYS A 76 3.93 -0.92 3.87
N PHE A 77 3.72 -1.16 5.16
CA PHE A 77 2.96 -0.26 6.03
C PHE A 77 3.67 1.08 6.21
N ALA A 78 4.93 1.07 6.63
CA ALA A 78 5.71 2.29 6.80
C ALA A 78 5.92 3.03 5.46
N TYR A 79 6.10 2.27 4.36
CA TYR A 79 6.20 2.82 3.01
C TYR A 79 4.91 3.53 2.57
N ALA A 80 3.74 2.90 2.74
CA ALA A 80 2.46 3.50 2.34
C ALA A 80 2.13 4.76 3.15
N MET A 81 2.51 4.77 4.43
CA MET A 81 2.44 5.95 5.30
C MET A 81 3.50 7.02 4.96
N ASN A 82 4.40 6.75 4.02
CA ASN A 82 5.49 7.64 3.61
C ASN A 82 6.32 8.10 4.81
N ILE A 83 6.64 7.15 5.70
CA ILE A 83 7.34 7.42 6.95
C ILE A 83 8.80 6.99 6.84
N TYR A 84 9.67 7.84 7.38
CA TYR A 84 11.09 7.59 7.51
C TYR A 84 11.47 7.64 8.99
N ASP A 85 11.39 6.49 9.65
CA ASP A 85 11.73 6.33 11.04
C ASP A 85 13.24 6.13 11.21
N LYS A 86 13.94 7.24 11.45
CA LYS A 86 15.38 7.24 11.75
C LYS A 86 15.72 6.34 12.95
N ARG A 87 14.83 6.23 13.94
CA ARG A 87 15.09 5.40 15.13
C ARG A 87 15.04 3.92 14.78
N GLN A 88 14.11 3.52 13.92
CA GLN A 88 14.07 2.15 13.42
C GLN A 88 15.36 1.80 12.67
N VAL A 89 15.92 2.74 11.89
CA VAL A 89 17.24 2.56 11.27
C VAL A 89 18.39 2.49 12.26
N THR A 90 18.37 3.26 13.34
CA THR A 90 19.41 3.17 14.38
C THR A 90 19.37 1.83 15.11
N ARG A 91 18.20 1.20 15.26
CA ARG A 91 18.07 -0.14 15.87
C ARG A 91 18.65 -1.26 15.01
N CYS A 92 18.81 -1.01 13.72
CA CYS A 92 19.40 -1.93 12.77
C CYS A 92 20.89 -2.12 13.02
N LYS A 93 21.25 -3.23 13.69
CA LYS A 93 22.64 -3.64 13.91
C LYS A 93 23.09 -4.62 12.82
N GLY A 94 24.27 -4.38 12.25
CA GLY A 94 24.85 -5.25 11.22
C GLY A 94 24.16 -5.17 9.85
N LYS A 95 24.53 -6.10 8.94
CA LYS A 95 24.02 -6.17 7.56
C LYS A 95 22.61 -6.76 7.47
N ASN A 96 22.29 -7.73 8.33
CA ASN A 96 21.05 -8.52 8.23
C ASN A 96 19.87 -7.88 8.95
N CYS A 97 20.11 -6.92 9.85
CA CYS A 97 19.08 -6.07 10.43
C CYS A 97 17.87 -6.83 11.00
N ASP A 98 18.11 -7.70 11.98
CA ASP A 98 17.05 -8.51 12.59
C ASP A 98 16.21 -7.69 13.58
N ILE A 99 15.31 -6.88 13.06
CA ILE A 99 14.34 -6.10 13.84
C ILE A 99 12.95 -6.21 13.22
N SER A 100 11.92 -6.23 14.06
CA SER A 100 10.55 -6.19 13.57
C SER A 100 10.26 -4.88 12.82
N PHE A 101 9.44 -4.97 11.77
CA PHE A 101 8.87 -3.81 11.08
C PHE A 101 7.78 -3.15 11.90
N HIS A 102 7.38 -1.92 11.52
CA HIS A 102 6.14 -1.33 12.00
C HIS A 102 4.94 -2.20 11.61
N GLN A 103 4.01 -2.40 12.54
CA GLN A 103 2.82 -3.23 12.36
C GLN A 103 1.55 -2.40 12.65
N PRO A 104 0.48 -2.55 11.85
CA PRO A 104 -0.79 -1.90 12.12
C PRO A 104 -1.35 -2.29 13.50
N GLY A 105 -1.73 -1.29 14.29
CA GLY A 105 -2.37 -1.45 15.60
C GLY A 105 -1.40 -1.47 16.77
N GLU A 106 -0.09 -1.64 16.53
CA GLU A 106 0.89 -1.67 17.62
C GLU A 106 1.01 -0.31 18.32
N ALA A 107 0.80 0.79 17.61
CA ALA A 107 0.87 2.13 18.21
C ALA A 107 -0.34 2.42 19.10
N SER A 108 -1.49 1.83 18.78
CA SER A 108 -2.73 1.90 19.55
C SER A 108 -2.91 0.78 20.58
N GLY A 109 -1.98 -0.17 20.65
CA GLY A 109 -1.98 -1.22 21.68
C GLY A 109 -2.81 -2.44 21.33
N TYR A 110 -3.21 -2.62 20.07
CA TYR A 110 -3.81 -3.87 19.63
C TYR A 110 -2.86 -5.03 19.90
N ARG A 111 -3.44 -6.17 20.26
CA ARG A 111 -2.69 -7.43 20.37
C ARG A 111 -2.09 -7.79 19.02
N LYS A 112 -0.96 -8.51 19.02
CA LYS A 112 -0.37 -9.06 17.80
C LYS A 112 -1.39 -9.92 17.03
N PHE A 113 -1.23 -9.99 15.72
CA PHE A 113 -2.01 -10.91 14.90
C PHE A 113 -1.80 -12.35 15.38
N SER A 114 -2.89 -13.11 15.41
CA SER A 114 -2.95 -14.53 15.80
C SER A 114 -4.29 -15.10 15.32
N ASP A 115 -4.55 -16.39 15.55
CA ASP A 115 -5.85 -16.99 15.20
C ASP A 115 -7.03 -16.29 15.90
N ARG A 116 -6.80 -15.73 17.09
CA ARG A 116 -7.80 -14.93 17.82
C ARG A 116 -7.88 -13.47 17.37
N ASN A 117 -6.89 -13.00 16.61
CA ASN A 117 -6.82 -11.65 16.06
C ASN A 117 -6.39 -11.74 14.59
N PRO A 118 -7.24 -12.31 13.71
CA PRO A 118 -6.86 -12.68 12.35
C PRO A 118 -6.58 -11.47 11.45
N LYS A 119 -5.85 -11.66 10.36
CA LYS A 119 -5.55 -10.60 9.38
C LYS A 119 -6.73 -10.39 8.42
N THR A 120 -7.87 -9.97 8.93
CA THR A 120 -9.07 -9.66 8.12
C THR A 120 -9.13 -8.17 7.80
N CYS A 121 -9.87 -7.82 6.74
CA CYS A 121 -10.06 -6.41 6.35
C CYS A 121 -10.61 -5.54 7.49
N PRO A 122 -11.69 -5.92 8.23
CA PRO A 122 -12.19 -5.11 9.34
C PRO A 122 -11.14 -4.91 10.44
N ASN A 123 -10.38 -5.96 10.78
CA ASN A 123 -9.35 -5.88 11.82
C ASN A 123 -8.21 -4.95 11.39
N LEU A 124 -7.75 -5.04 10.14
CA LEU A 124 -6.70 -4.15 9.61
C LEU A 124 -7.16 -2.69 9.54
N ILE A 125 -8.37 -2.44 9.05
CA ILE A 125 -8.94 -1.08 9.00
C ILE A 125 -9.01 -0.49 10.42
N ALA A 126 -9.54 -1.25 11.38
CA ALA A 126 -9.63 -0.83 12.77
C ALA A 126 -8.25 -0.51 13.37
N ARG A 127 -7.24 -1.33 13.09
CA ARG A 127 -5.85 -1.11 13.53
C ARG A 127 -5.21 0.14 12.93
N VAL A 128 -5.43 0.39 11.63
CA VAL A 128 -4.91 1.58 10.95
C VAL A 128 -5.55 2.86 11.51
N ILE A 129 -6.87 2.87 11.70
CA ILE A 129 -7.60 3.99 12.32
C ILE A 129 -7.21 4.15 13.79
N GLY A 130 -7.06 3.05 14.53
CA GLY A 130 -6.64 3.07 15.93
C GLY A 130 -5.28 3.75 16.11
N ASP A 131 -4.32 3.41 15.24
CA ASP A 131 -3.00 4.05 15.25
C ASP A 131 -3.09 5.55 14.93
N ASN A 132 -3.93 5.93 13.97
CA ASN A 132 -4.07 7.30 13.48
C ASN A 132 -5.54 7.64 13.15
N SER A 133 -6.27 8.20 14.11
CA SER A 133 -7.72 8.47 13.99
C SER A 133 -8.11 9.53 12.97
N THR A 134 -7.14 10.26 12.42
CA THR A 134 -7.35 11.23 11.33
C THR A 134 -7.34 10.61 9.94
N ILE A 135 -7.01 9.31 9.82
CA ILE A 135 -7.13 8.58 8.57
C ILE A 135 -8.62 8.31 8.31
N VAL A 136 -9.08 8.64 7.11
CA VAL A 136 -10.48 8.46 6.71
C VAL A 136 -10.59 7.48 5.54
N MET A 137 -11.73 6.79 5.46
CA MET A 137 -12.05 5.89 4.36
C MET A 137 -12.28 6.68 3.06
N SER A 138 -12.05 6.03 1.91
CA SER A 138 -12.23 6.60 0.57
C SER A 138 -12.58 5.49 -0.43
N ASP A 139 -12.96 5.87 -1.64
CA ASP A 139 -12.91 5.01 -2.82
C ASP A 139 -11.80 5.46 -3.79
N PHE A 140 -11.64 4.76 -4.91
CA PHE A 140 -10.65 5.07 -5.95
C PHE A 140 -10.85 6.47 -6.56
N THR A 141 -12.08 6.78 -6.95
CA THR A 141 -12.47 7.97 -7.73
C THR A 141 -12.68 9.22 -6.89
N SER A 142 -12.95 9.07 -5.59
CA SER A 142 -13.10 10.18 -4.66
C SER A 142 -11.79 10.92 -4.47
N LYS A 143 -11.84 12.25 -4.45
CA LYS A 143 -10.66 13.07 -4.13
C LYS A 143 -10.46 13.08 -2.62
N CYS A 144 -9.24 12.81 -2.17
CA CYS A 144 -8.91 12.91 -0.75
C CYS A 144 -9.00 14.38 -0.26
N PRO A 145 -9.26 14.60 1.04
CA PRO A 145 -9.16 15.92 1.66
C PRO A 145 -7.78 16.57 1.43
N GLN A 146 -7.74 17.90 1.48
CA GLN A 146 -6.49 18.65 1.33
C GLN A 146 -5.42 18.14 2.31
N TYR A 147 -4.16 18.12 1.87
CA TYR A 147 -3.00 17.63 2.63
C TYR A 147 -3.00 16.14 2.98
N THR A 148 -3.90 15.36 2.41
CA THR A 148 -3.94 13.90 2.56
C THR A 148 -3.75 13.21 1.22
N SER A 149 -3.30 11.95 1.21
CA SER A 149 -3.20 11.16 -0.02
C SER A 149 -3.61 9.71 0.19
N LYS A 150 -4.00 9.03 -0.90
CA LYS A 150 -4.54 7.67 -0.79
C LYS A 150 -3.48 6.61 -0.48
N ILE A 151 -3.89 5.64 0.33
CA ILE A 151 -3.33 4.30 0.44
C ILE A 151 -4.41 3.28 0.06
N ALA A 152 -3.99 2.06 -0.23
CA ALA A 152 -4.87 0.91 -0.44
C ALA A 152 -4.38 -0.27 0.39
N ILE A 153 -5.32 -1.10 0.83
CA ILE A 153 -5.08 -2.29 1.65
C ILE A 153 -5.62 -3.50 0.90
N ILE A 154 -4.77 -4.51 0.73
CA ILE A 154 -5.14 -5.83 0.21
C ILE A 154 -4.64 -6.90 1.19
N ILE A 155 -5.25 -8.07 1.19
CA ILE A 155 -4.86 -9.18 2.07
C ILE A 155 -4.83 -10.50 1.32
N ASP A 156 -3.96 -11.38 1.81
CA ASP A 156 -4.05 -12.82 1.67
C ASP A 156 -4.62 -13.29 3.02
N GLU A 157 -5.91 -13.63 3.05
CA GLU A 157 -6.67 -13.69 4.29
C GLU A 157 -6.03 -14.62 5.32
N ASN A 158 -5.84 -14.12 6.55
CA ASN A 158 -5.13 -14.77 7.67
C ASN A 158 -3.62 -14.98 7.47
N ASN A 159 -3.14 -15.05 6.23
CA ASN A 159 -1.73 -15.26 5.91
C ASN A 159 -0.92 -13.97 5.99
N ASP A 160 -1.26 -12.94 5.18
CA ASP A 160 -0.52 -11.69 5.11
C ASP A 160 -1.40 -10.48 4.75
N TYR A 161 -0.88 -9.29 4.97
CA TYR A 161 -1.50 -8.04 4.54
C TYR A 161 -0.51 -7.22 3.72
N HIS A 162 -1.04 -6.37 2.84
CA HIS A 162 -0.20 -5.51 2.04
C HIS A 162 -0.79 -4.12 1.84
N PHE A 163 0.11 -3.14 1.80
CA PHE A 163 -0.22 -1.74 1.67
C PHE A 163 0.41 -1.15 0.42
N LEU A 164 -0.41 -0.40 -0.32
CA LEU A 164 -0.01 0.39 -1.47
C LEU A 164 -0.26 1.86 -1.20
N ARG A 165 0.44 2.73 -1.91
CA ARG A 165 0.14 4.18 -1.91
C ARG A 165 0.02 4.74 -3.30
N GLN A 166 -0.79 5.78 -3.42
CA GLN A 166 -0.82 6.60 -4.62
C GLN A 166 0.37 7.55 -4.62
N ASP A 167 1.10 7.59 -5.74
CA ASP A 167 2.20 8.51 -5.95
C ASP A 167 1.76 9.70 -6.84
N SER A 168 2.53 10.79 -6.78
CA SER A 168 2.30 12.03 -7.53
C SER A 168 2.34 11.88 -9.06
N ASN A 169 2.80 10.73 -9.57
CA ASN A 169 2.74 10.40 -10.99
C ASN A 169 1.41 9.74 -11.41
N LYS A 170 0.39 9.71 -10.52
CA LYS A 170 -0.94 9.11 -10.68
C LYS A 170 -1.01 7.59 -10.56
N PHE A 171 0.13 6.89 -10.60
CA PHE A 171 0.20 5.45 -10.41
C PHE A 171 0.36 5.10 -8.93
N TRP A 172 0.31 3.82 -8.65
CA TRP A 172 0.47 3.27 -7.32
C TRP A 172 1.75 2.46 -7.20
N SER A 173 2.28 2.39 -5.99
CA SER A 173 3.47 1.60 -5.67
C SER A 173 3.38 0.98 -4.30
N HIS A 174 4.24 0.00 -4.06
CA HIS A 174 4.29 -0.79 -2.85
C HIS A 174 5.69 -1.30 -2.54
N LYS A 175 5.85 -1.93 -1.37
CA LYS A 175 7.12 -2.49 -0.90
C LYS A 175 6.89 -3.84 -0.20
N PRO A 176 7.20 -4.99 -0.85
CA PRO A 176 7.01 -6.31 -0.23
C PRO A 176 8.05 -6.58 0.87
N GLY A 177 7.68 -6.45 2.14
CA GLY A 177 8.59 -6.65 3.27
C GLY A 177 9.91 -5.88 3.12
N ALA A 178 11.05 -6.59 3.20
CA ALA A 178 12.39 -6.03 2.97
C ALA A 178 12.79 -5.92 1.49
N ARG A 179 11.96 -6.34 0.52
CA ARG A 179 12.29 -6.27 -0.92
C ARG A 179 12.19 -4.84 -1.45
N ASP A 180 12.67 -4.64 -2.67
CA ASP A 180 12.69 -3.32 -3.28
C ASP A 180 11.28 -2.75 -3.50
N VAL A 181 11.17 -1.44 -3.33
CA VAL A 181 9.99 -0.67 -3.74
C VAL A 181 9.75 -0.87 -5.23
N THR A 182 8.50 -1.12 -5.60
CA THR A 182 8.07 -1.31 -6.99
C THR A 182 6.71 -0.67 -7.23
N ASN A 183 6.47 -0.25 -8.47
CA ASN A 183 5.16 0.20 -8.96
C ASN A 183 4.49 -0.84 -9.87
N LEU A 184 5.00 -2.07 -9.82
CA LEU A 184 4.55 -3.18 -10.64
C LEU A 184 3.75 -4.19 -9.81
N ASP A 185 2.74 -4.78 -10.44
CA ASP A 185 1.96 -5.89 -9.91
C ASP A 185 2.69 -7.24 -10.09
N ALA A 186 2.03 -8.36 -9.79
CA ALA A 186 2.65 -9.68 -9.85
C ALA A 186 3.01 -10.13 -11.27
N LEU A 187 2.41 -9.57 -12.32
CA LEU A 187 2.73 -9.83 -13.73
C LEU A 187 3.70 -8.80 -14.33
N GLY A 188 4.15 -7.82 -13.55
CA GLY A 188 5.06 -6.78 -14.03
C GLY A 188 4.34 -5.62 -14.70
N HIS A 189 3.03 -5.48 -14.55
CA HIS A 189 2.27 -4.35 -15.05
C HIS A 189 2.29 -3.20 -14.05
N ARG A 190 2.33 -1.96 -14.55
CA ARG A 190 2.15 -0.78 -13.69
C ARG A 190 0.79 -0.85 -12.99
N ILE A 191 0.74 -0.35 -11.76
CA ILE A 191 -0.50 -0.33 -10.97
C ILE A 191 -1.20 1.01 -11.14
N TRP A 192 -2.34 1.00 -11.83
CA TRP A 192 -3.25 2.14 -11.95
C TRP A 192 -4.34 2.11 -10.89
N ASP A 193 -4.96 0.96 -10.69
CA ASP A 193 -5.94 0.72 -9.64
C ASP A 193 -5.56 -0.51 -8.81
N PRO A 194 -5.20 -0.33 -7.52
CA PRO A 194 -4.92 -1.44 -6.61
C PRO A 194 -6.03 -2.48 -6.47
N LYS A 195 -7.30 -2.15 -6.76
CA LYS A 195 -8.39 -3.14 -6.73
C LYS A 195 -8.41 -4.01 -7.99
N LEU A 196 -7.87 -3.53 -9.11
CA LEU A 196 -7.93 -4.21 -10.41
C LEU A 196 -6.57 -4.75 -10.87
N ALA A 197 -5.53 -4.59 -10.06
CA ALA A 197 -4.21 -5.13 -10.34
C ALA A 197 -4.06 -6.55 -9.79
N TYR A 198 -3.13 -7.32 -10.38
CA TYR A 198 -2.95 -8.74 -10.08
C TYR A 198 -1.88 -8.97 -9.01
N TYR A 199 -2.23 -9.67 -7.93
CA TYR A 199 -1.35 -9.86 -6.76
C TYR A 199 -1.17 -11.31 -6.33
N ASN A 200 -1.37 -12.27 -7.23
CA ASN A 200 -1.01 -13.65 -6.99
C ASN A 200 0.47 -13.84 -7.31
N TYR A 201 1.27 -14.18 -6.29
CA TYR A 201 2.70 -14.41 -6.44
C TYR A 201 3.10 -15.87 -6.23
N THR A 202 2.14 -16.80 -6.22
CA THR A 202 2.38 -18.23 -5.94
C THR A 202 3.18 -18.94 -7.05
N ASP A 203 3.28 -18.32 -8.23
CA ASP A 203 4.11 -18.77 -9.34
C ASP A 203 5.61 -18.46 -9.15
N ARG A 204 5.96 -17.63 -8.15
CA ARG A 204 7.35 -17.24 -7.89
C ARG A 204 8.03 -18.23 -6.94
N PRO A 205 9.31 -18.57 -7.18
CA PRO A 205 10.05 -19.45 -6.27
C PRO A 205 10.02 -18.94 -4.83
N ASN A 206 9.68 -19.83 -3.89
CA ASN A 206 9.60 -19.55 -2.44
C ASN A 206 8.62 -18.41 -2.09
N ASN A 207 7.48 -18.33 -2.79
CA ASN A 207 6.43 -17.38 -2.48
C ASN A 207 5.07 -18.08 -2.50
N GLU A 208 4.34 -17.97 -1.40
CA GLU A 208 3.01 -18.59 -1.23
C GLU A 208 1.91 -17.53 -1.11
N LEU A 209 2.25 -16.26 -1.32
CA LEU A 209 1.36 -15.13 -1.06
C LEU A 209 0.45 -14.86 -2.25
N ASN A 210 -0.85 -14.86 -2.00
CA ASN A 210 -1.89 -14.47 -2.95
C ASN A 210 -2.79 -13.41 -2.32
N TYR A 211 -2.60 -12.13 -2.66
CA TYR A 211 -3.43 -11.06 -2.12
C TYR A 211 -4.69 -10.87 -2.97
N ASP A 212 -5.63 -11.80 -2.84
CA ASP A 212 -6.86 -11.87 -3.63
C ASP A 212 -8.02 -11.04 -3.05
N VAL A 213 -7.89 -10.49 -1.85
CA VAL A 213 -8.95 -9.69 -1.22
C VAL A 213 -8.55 -8.21 -1.14
N PHE A 214 -9.36 -7.34 -1.76
CA PHE A 214 -9.27 -5.89 -1.63
C PHE A 214 -10.08 -5.41 -0.42
N CYS A 215 -9.42 -4.69 0.50
CA CYS A 215 -10.07 -4.19 1.72
C CYS A 215 -10.61 -2.77 1.58
N SER A 216 -9.74 -1.80 1.24
CA SER A 216 -10.12 -0.38 1.33
C SER A 216 -9.12 0.55 0.64
N TYR A 217 -9.62 1.71 0.21
CA TYR A 217 -8.81 2.91 0.05
C TYR A 217 -8.98 3.82 1.26
N MET A 218 -7.90 4.47 1.68
CA MET A 218 -7.93 5.41 2.81
C MET A 218 -7.11 6.65 2.51
N CYS A 219 -7.54 7.81 3.00
CA CYS A 219 -6.80 9.06 2.91
C CYS A 219 -5.94 9.27 4.16
N VAL A 220 -4.63 9.34 3.97
CA VAL A 220 -3.64 9.49 5.04
C VAL A 220 -3.10 10.92 5.07
N PRO A 221 -3.07 11.61 6.21
CA PRO A 221 -2.52 12.96 6.29
C PRO A 221 -1.00 12.98 6.09
N ARG A 222 -0.53 14.00 5.38
CA ARG A 222 0.88 14.17 4.99
C ARG A 222 1.50 15.46 5.53
N ASP A 223 0.69 16.32 6.13
CA ASP A 223 1.07 17.58 6.77
C ASP A 223 1.48 17.44 8.24
N ARG A 224 1.20 16.28 8.84
CA ARG A 224 1.39 16.05 10.27
C ARG A 224 2.01 14.68 10.57
N PRO A 225 2.53 14.51 11.79
CA PRO A 225 3.13 13.25 12.20
C PRO A 225 2.10 12.13 12.35
N LEU A 226 2.53 10.92 12.03
CA LEU A 226 1.76 9.69 12.17
C LEU A 226 2.35 8.84 13.30
N TYR A 227 1.53 8.02 13.94
CA TYR A 227 1.95 7.09 14.99
C TYR A 227 2.05 5.69 14.41
N LEU A 228 3.27 5.16 14.39
CA LEU A 228 3.56 3.77 14.01
C LEU A 228 4.47 3.17 15.07
N LYS A 229 4.42 1.85 15.24
CA LYS A 229 5.27 1.14 16.17
C LYS A 229 5.69 -0.22 15.61
N ALA A 230 6.96 -0.55 15.82
CA ALA A 230 7.50 -1.89 15.63
C ALA A 230 7.55 -2.65 16.97
N THR A 231 7.41 -3.96 16.91
CA THR A 231 7.45 -4.83 18.09
C THR A 231 8.71 -4.57 18.94
N GLY A 232 8.52 -4.48 20.27
CA GLY A 232 9.63 -4.27 21.22
C GLY A 232 10.13 -2.83 21.37
N GLY A 233 9.44 -1.82 20.83
CA GLY A 233 9.69 -0.39 21.11
C GLY A 233 8.43 0.32 21.60
N GLY A 234 8.54 1.32 22.48
CA GLY A 234 7.37 2.11 22.94
C GLY A 234 6.67 2.87 21.79
N ARG A 235 5.39 3.27 21.98
CA ARG A 235 4.64 4.07 20.99
C ARG A 235 5.40 5.35 20.67
N LYS A 236 5.63 5.67 19.39
CA LYS A 236 6.30 6.91 18.97
C LYS A 236 5.57 7.58 17.80
N ARG A 237 5.60 8.91 17.87
CA ARG A 237 5.23 9.80 16.77
C ARG A 237 6.38 9.81 15.75
N VAL A 238 6.06 9.65 14.46
CA VAL A 238 7.03 9.68 13.36
C VAL A 238 6.61 10.70 12.32
N GLU A 239 7.57 11.49 11.86
CA GLU A 239 7.32 12.51 10.85
C GLU A 239 7.17 11.88 9.46
N PRO A 240 6.25 12.39 8.62
CA PRO A 240 6.22 12.04 7.23
C PRO A 240 7.53 12.47 6.58
N PHE A 241 7.97 11.67 5.65
CA PHE A 241 9.12 12.00 4.85
C PHE A 241 8.83 13.20 3.94
N ARG A 242 9.47 14.34 4.23
CA ARG A 242 9.42 15.54 3.37
C ARG A 242 10.39 15.40 2.22
N THR A 243 9.88 15.33 0.99
CA THR A 243 10.72 15.61 -0.18
C THR A 243 10.97 17.12 -0.20
N LYS A 244 12.23 17.54 -0.37
CA LYS A 244 12.54 18.97 -0.56
C LYS A 244 11.85 19.40 -1.85
N HIS A 245 10.69 20.06 -1.76
CA HIS A 245 10.16 20.83 -2.86
C HIS A 245 11.07 22.06 -2.99
N THR A 246 11.96 22.05 -3.97
CA THR A 246 12.62 23.27 -4.43
C THR A 246 11.54 24.20 -4.97
N ARG A 247 11.00 25.06 -4.12
CA ARG A 247 10.33 26.28 -4.59
C ARG A 247 11.41 27.10 -5.28
N ARG A 248 11.53 26.99 -6.61
CA ARG A 248 12.15 28.05 -7.41
C ARG A 248 11.30 29.28 -7.20
N LEU A 249 11.69 30.13 -6.25
CA LEU A 249 11.25 31.51 -6.21
C LEU A 249 11.69 32.12 -7.55
N ARG A 250 10.74 32.32 -8.46
CA ARG A 250 10.92 33.26 -9.57
C ARG A 250 11.12 34.63 -8.91
N ARG A 251 12.36 35.09 -8.83
CA ARG A 251 12.65 36.50 -8.62
C ARG A 251 12.25 37.18 -9.93
N HIS A 252 11.22 38.01 -9.85
CA HIS A 252 10.95 39.02 -10.86
C HIS A 252 12.15 39.97 -10.87
N ALA A 253 12.71 40.16 -12.06
CA ALA A 253 13.48 41.33 -12.45
C ALA A 253 12.63 42.07 -13.48
#